data_AF-A0AAE4CR49-F1
#
_entry.id   AF-A0AAE4CR49-F1
#
_cell.length_a   1.000
_cell.length_b   1.000
_cell.length_c   1.000
_cell.angle_alpha   90.00
_cell.angle_beta   90.00
_cell.angle_gamma   90.00
#
_symmetry.space_group_name_H-M   'P 1'
#
loop_
_entity.id
_entity.type
_entity.pdbx_description
1 polymer ?
#
loop_
_entity_poly.entity_id
_entity_poly.type
_entity_poly.pdbx_seq_one_letter_code
_entity_poly.pdbx_strand_id
1 'polypeptide(L)'
;MEADQLLRQRLRRTVPAVVGAGVAWSVYPREPDTPMNVVLDIVAARLGADTTLVWVDDGTPEVLALPGLPCPAVAWSRRSLAAGLLLRTVLLTDGLTARTRRILCRQAVLHLLAETALRLGNPDLAARCGVAAFLDRDWTAPHTGTLESAADSEDRLALWFFALAHEFGHFADPRTYARGPLSDASVRTMLLAARRHDGHDLIGDVLHRRPLRPADVRAETVADMFAADVLIEASARLLPDGGHPVRVLGELLLTASVVSAAERCRAFCVMLGHGDGRLDHLTYPAAASVRSSVLRAHLAAAMTDRYGSGRPSPVDRLRRWDRIVAGVAAPLDPALAVLEAGVTDAFREALDDSVPIEYLMERLRPQAGPALRAAARDFVHLVRVSGRHGAWLDELVYVLG
;
A
#
# COMPACT_ATOMS: atom_id res chain seq x y z
N MET A 1 -14.25 -19.55 -25.06
CA MET A 1 -15.65 -19.15 -24.80
C MET A 1 -16.14 -19.65 -23.44
N GLU A 2 -16.05 -20.95 -23.12
CA GLU A 2 -16.48 -21.47 -21.80
C GLU A 2 -15.61 -20.96 -20.63
N ALA A 3 -14.29 -20.88 -20.79
CA ALA A 3 -13.38 -20.38 -19.75
C ALA A 3 -13.67 -18.91 -19.37
N ASP A 4 -13.92 -18.05 -20.36
CA ASP A 4 -14.28 -16.64 -20.13
C ASP A 4 -15.63 -16.48 -19.44
N GLN A 5 -16.60 -17.31 -19.80
CA GLN A 5 -17.91 -17.31 -19.14
C GLN A 5 -17.79 -17.75 -17.68
N LEU A 6 -17.01 -18.79 -17.40
CA LEU A 6 -16.73 -19.26 -16.05
C LEU A 6 -16.00 -18.20 -15.21
N LEU A 7 -14.97 -17.55 -15.78
CA LEU A 7 -14.24 -16.47 -15.13
C LEU A 7 -15.18 -15.31 -14.79
N ARG A 8 -15.98 -14.84 -15.76
CA ARG A 8 -16.97 -13.77 -15.54
C ARG A 8 -17.99 -14.14 -14.47
N GLN A 9 -18.46 -15.39 -14.45
CA GLN A 9 -19.39 -15.87 -13.43
C GLN A 9 -18.76 -15.86 -12.03
N ARG A 10 -17.49 -16.29 -11.91
CA ARG A 10 -16.77 -16.26 -10.63
C ARG A 10 -16.47 -14.83 -10.17
N LEU A 11 -16.02 -13.96 -11.07
CA LEU A 11 -15.78 -12.54 -10.79
C LEU A 11 -17.04 -11.84 -10.25
N ARG A 12 -18.21 -12.10 -10.84
CA ARG A 12 -19.51 -11.57 -10.35
C ARG A 12 -19.85 -11.98 -8.92
N ARG A 13 -19.30 -13.07 -8.41
CA ARG A 13 -19.47 -13.51 -7.02
C ARG A 13 -18.36 -12.98 -6.12
N THR A 14 -17.12 -13.04 -6.57
CA THR A 14 -15.94 -12.70 -5.77
C THR A 14 -15.75 -11.19 -5.61
N VAL A 15 -15.83 -10.42 -6.70
CA VAL A 15 -15.49 -8.98 -6.66
C VAL A 15 -16.41 -8.21 -5.71
N PRO A 16 -17.76 -8.30 -5.80
CA PRO A 16 -18.64 -7.53 -4.90
C PRO A 16 -18.44 -7.83 -3.41
N ALA A 17 -18.09 -9.07 -3.06
CA ALA A 17 -17.82 -9.45 -1.68
C ALA A 17 -16.53 -8.83 -1.13
N VAL A 18 -15.56 -8.55 -2.01
CA VAL A 18 -14.25 -8.00 -1.65
C VAL A 18 -14.27 -6.48 -1.66
N VAL A 19 -14.81 -5.86 -2.72
CA VAL A 19 -14.75 -4.41 -2.95
C VAL A 19 -15.99 -3.65 -2.48
N GLY A 20 -17.11 -4.33 -2.27
CA GLY A 20 -18.41 -3.76 -1.86
C GLY A 20 -19.49 -3.96 -2.92
N ALA A 21 -20.71 -4.32 -2.48
CA ALA A 21 -21.81 -4.71 -3.37
C ALA A 21 -22.35 -3.57 -4.26
N GLY A 22 -22.19 -2.32 -3.85
CA GLY A 22 -22.63 -1.12 -4.59
C GLY A 22 -21.53 -0.50 -5.47
N VAL A 23 -20.33 -1.07 -5.50
CA VAL A 23 -19.17 -0.48 -6.18
C VAL A 23 -19.12 -0.96 -7.63
N ALA A 24 -18.98 -0.02 -8.57
CA ALA A 24 -18.86 -0.33 -9.98
C ALA A 24 -17.49 -0.95 -10.29
N TRP A 25 -17.49 -1.96 -11.16
CA TRP A 25 -16.25 -2.59 -11.59
C TRP A 25 -16.35 -3.14 -13.00
N SER A 26 -15.20 -3.26 -13.65
CA SER A 26 -15.06 -3.82 -14.99
C SER A 26 -13.77 -4.62 -15.13
N VAL A 27 -13.71 -5.56 -16.06
CA VAL A 27 -12.44 -6.22 -16.41
C VAL A 27 -11.65 -5.25 -17.27
N TYR A 28 -10.38 -5.02 -16.94
CA TYR A 28 -9.51 -4.16 -17.72
C TYR A 28 -9.35 -4.69 -19.16
N PRO A 29 -9.65 -3.87 -20.19
CA PRO A 29 -9.39 -4.26 -21.57
C PRO A 29 -7.88 -4.37 -21.84
N ARG A 30 -7.47 -5.50 -22.43
CA ARG A 30 -6.10 -5.75 -22.88
C ARG A 30 -5.88 -5.19 -24.30
N GLU A 31 -6.15 -3.90 -24.49
CA GLU A 31 -5.88 -3.22 -25.76
C GLU A 31 -4.37 -3.06 -26.00
N PRO A 32 -3.85 -3.12 -27.25
CA PRO A 32 -2.41 -3.02 -27.48
C PRO A 32 -1.81 -1.68 -26.99
N ASP A 33 -0.54 -1.73 -26.56
CA ASP A 33 0.35 -0.56 -26.38
C ASP A 33 0.06 0.42 -25.23
N THR A 34 -0.48 -0.06 -24.10
CA THR A 34 -0.50 0.74 -22.85
C THR A 34 0.63 0.33 -21.88
N PRO A 35 1.17 1.25 -21.06
CA PRO A 35 2.15 0.89 -20.01
C PRO A 35 1.63 -0.19 -19.05
N MET A 36 0.34 -0.14 -18.75
CA MET A 36 -0.35 -1.18 -17.98
C MET A 36 -0.24 -2.55 -18.63
N ASN A 37 -0.46 -2.65 -19.94
CA ASN A 37 -0.40 -3.92 -20.63
C ASN A 37 1.03 -4.47 -20.70
N VAL A 38 2.03 -3.61 -20.85
CA VAL A 38 3.45 -4.01 -20.74
C VAL A 38 3.75 -4.59 -19.36
N VAL A 39 3.27 -3.97 -18.28
CA VAL A 39 3.46 -4.50 -16.92
C VAL A 39 2.72 -5.83 -16.75
N LEU A 40 1.45 -5.92 -17.17
CA LEU A 40 0.67 -7.15 -17.08
C LEU A 40 1.26 -8.29 -17.92
N ASP A 41 1.91 -7.99 -19.05
CA ASP A 41 2.64 -8.97 -19.87
C ASP A 41 3.87 -9.52 -19.14
N ILE A 42 4.63 -8.64 -18.47
CA ILE A 42 5.77 -9.04 -17.63
C ILE A 42 5.28 -9.91 -16.47
N VAL A 43 4.19 -9.51 -15.81
CA VAL A 43 3.59 -10.30 -14.72
C VAL A 43 3.14 -11.67 -15.23
N ALA A 44 2.41 -11.73 -16.35
CA ALA A 44 1.93 -12.99 -16.93
C ALA A 44 3.09 -13.93 -17.31
N ALA A 45 4.15 -13.38 -17.92
CA ALA A 45 5.35 -14.13 -18.25
C ALA A 45 6.05 -14.72 -17.01
N ARG A 46 6.12 -13.95 -15.91
CA ARG A 46 6.74 -14.39 -14.66
C ARG A 46 5.90 -15.40 -13.88
N LEU A 47 4.58 -15.27 -13.91
CA LEU A 47 3.67 -16.22 -13.29
C LEU A 47 3.47 -17.48 -14.15
N GLY A 48 3.84 -17.44 -15.44
CA GLY A 48 3.59 -18.53 -16.39
C GLY A 48 2.10 -18.77 -16.62
N ALA A 49 1.27 -17.74 -16.47
CA ALA A 49 -0.18 -17.81 -16.56
C ALA A 49 -0.77 -16.48 -17.05
N ASP A 50 -1.90 -16.56 -17.75
CA ASP A 50 -2.70 -15.37 -18.08
C ASP A 50 -3.19 -14.69 -16.80
N THR A 51 -3.22 -13.36 -16.81
CA THR A 51 -3.63 -12.54 -15.67
C THR A 51 -4.91 -11.77 -15.95
N THR A 52 -5.65 -11.42 -14.91
CA THR A 52 -6.85 -10.59 -15.02
C THR A 52 -6.78 -9.41 -14.06
N LEU A 53 -6.86 -8.19 -14.61
CA LEU A 53 -7.03 -6.98 -13.83
C LEU A 53 -8.50 -6.57 -13.83
N VAL A 54 -9.04 -6.28 -12.66
CA VAL A 54 -10.38 -5.72 -12.47
C VAL A 54 -10.24 -4.26 -12.05
N TRP A 55 -10.76 -3.34 -12.86
CA TRP A 55 -10.92 -1.95 -12.47
C TRP A 55 -12.09 -1.79 -11.51
N VAL A 56 -11.84 -1.07 -10.43
CA VAL A 56 -12.85 -0.71 -9.44
C VAL A 56 -13.00 0.81 -9.49
N ASP A 57 -14.20 1.25 -9.87
CA ASP A 57 -14.56 2.66 -9.91
C ASP A 57 -15.24 3.03 -8.58
N ASP A 58 -14.86 4.17 -8.00
CA ASP A 58 -15.44 4.71 -6.75
C ASP A 58 -15.38 3.77 -5.51
N GLY A 59 -14.50 2.76 -5.53
CA GLY A 59 -14.26 1.85 -4.40
C GLY A 59 -13.30 2.40 -3.34
N THR A 60 -12.94 1.57 -2.36
CA THR A 60 -11.85 1.90 -1.42
C THR A 60 -10.50 2.00 -2.14
N PRO A 61 -9.50 2.72 -1.58
CA PRO A 61 -8.20 2.97 -2.19
C PRO A 61 -7.26 1.75 -2.01
N GLU A 62 -7.75 0.57 -2.38
CA GLU A 62 -7.04 -0.69 -2.23
C GLU A 62 -6.72 -1.34 -3.58
N VAL A 63 -5.68 -2.17 -3.54
CA VAL A 63 -5.34 -3.15 -4.57
C VAL A 63 -5.43 -4.50 -3.87
N LEU A 64 -6.17 -5.45 -4.43
CA LEU A 64 -6.54 -6.69 -3.74
C LEU A 64 -6.40 -7.89 -4.67
N ALA A 65 -5.57 -8.85 -4.27
CA ALA A 65 -5.53 -10.18 -4.88
C ALA A 65 -6.88 -10.91 -4.69
N LEU A 66 -7.32 -11.60 -5.74
CA LEU A 66 -8.58 -12.36 -5.78
C LEU A 66 -8.29 -13.87 -5.88
N PRO A 67 -7.92 -14.54 -4.77
CA PRO A 67 -7.61 -15.96 -4.79
C PRO A 67 -8.85 -16.83 -5.11
N GLY A 68 -8.61 -18.05 -5.61
CA GLY A 68 -9.67 -19.02 -5.94
C GLY A 68 -10.30 -18.86 -7.32
N LEU A 69 -9.83 -17.89 -8.11
CA LEU A 69 -10.16 -17.72 -9.52
C LEU A 69 -9.30 -18.66 -10.39
N PRO A 70 -9.75 -18.98 -11.63
CA PRO A 70 -9.03 -19.90 -12.52
C PRO A 70 -7.70 -19.34 -13.04
N CYS A 71 -7.48 -18.03 -12.89
CA CYS A 71 -6.25 -17.33 -13.21
C CYS A 71 -5.90 -16.34 -12.07
N PRO A 72 -4.62 -15.94 -11.94
CA PRO A 72 -4.24 -14.82 -11.09
C PRO A 72 -5.05 -13.58 -11.45
N ALA A 73 -5.72 -13.01 -10.47
CA ALA A 73 -6.53 -11.82 -10.67
C ALA A 73 -6.40 -10.83 -9.52
N VAL A 74 -6.40 -9.55 -9.86
CA VAL A 74 -6.27 -8.44 -8.92
C VAL A 74 -7.37 -7.44 -9.19
N ALA A 75 -8.06 -6.97 -8.14
CA ALA A 75 -8.92 -5.81 -8.18
C ALA A 75 -8.12 -4.57 -7.82
N TRP A 76 -8.22 -3.52 -8.63
CA TRP A 76 -7.48 -2.28 -8.43
C TRP A 76 -8.43 -1.08 -8.51
N SER A 77 -8.48 -0.31 -7.43
CA SER A 77 -9.11 1.00 -7.40
C SER A 77 -8.13 2.11 -7.76
N ARG A 78 -8.51 2.99 -8.70
CA ARG A 78 -7.70 4.20 -9.01
C ARG A 78 -7.52 5.12 -7.81
N ARG A 79 -8.39 5.03 -6.80
CA ARG A 79 -8.25 5.82 -5.56
C ARG A 79 -7.02 5.39 -4.74
N SER A 80 -6.46 4.19 -4.96
CA SER A 80 -5.19 3.79 -4.35
C SER A 80 -4.02 4.65 -4.83
N LEU A 81 -4.05 5.10 -6.10
CA LEU A 81 -3.06 6.03 -6.64
C LEU A 81 -3.12 7.39 -5.96
N ALA A 82 -4.33 7.87 -5.65
CA ALA A 82 -4.53 9.13 -4.95
C ALA A 82 -3.92 9.09 -3.55
N ALA A 83 -4.17 8.00 -2.81
CA ALA A 83 -3.62 7.82 -1.48
C ALA A 83 -2.09 7.64 -1.51
N GLY A 84 -1.57 6.85 -2.45
CA GLY A 84 -0.14 6.66 -2.62
C GLY A 84 0.58 7.95 -3.01
N LEU A 85 -0.01 8.75 -3.91
CA LEU A 85 0.51 10.07 -4.28
C LEU A 85 0.57 11.01 -3.09
N LEU A 86 -0.52 11.08 -2.32
CA LEU A 86 -0.59 11.94 -1.14
C LEU A 86 0.55 11.61 -0.17
N LEU A 87 0.73 10.33 0.16
CA LEU A 87 1.81 9.90 1.04
C LEU A 87 3.18 10.22 0.43
N ARG A 88 3.42 9.87 -0.84
CA ARG A 88 4.68 10.20 -1.53
C ARG A 88 4.98 11.70 -1.49
N THR A 89 4.01 12.55 -1.80
CA THR A 89 4.22 13.99 -1.85
C THR A 89 4.52 14.57 -0.46
N VAL A 90 3.81 14.14 0.58
CA VAL A 90 4.12 14.55 1.96
C VAL A 90 5.56 14.18 2.34
N LEU A 91 6.04 13.01 1.88
CA LEU A 91 7.39 12.52 2.15
C LEU A 91 8.48 13.22 1.34
N LEU A 92 8.16 13.79 0.18
CA LEU A 92 9.15 14.39 -0.71
C LEU A 92 9.05 15.91 -0.89
N THR A 93 8.01 16.57 -0.35
CA THR A 93 7.85 18.03 -0.52
C THR A 93 8.87 18.80 0.31
N ASP A 94 9.76 19.52 -0.37
CA ASP A 94 10.75 20.40 0.25
C ASP A 94 10.11 21.53 1.06
N GLY A 95 10.83 22.01 2.09
CA GLY A 95 10.39 23.12 2.93
C GLY A 95 9.38 22.76 4.04
N LEU A 96 8.77 21.56 4.00
CA LEU A 96 7.94 21.10 5.11
C LEU A 96 8.77 20.66 6.32
N THR A 97 8.43 21.19 7.49
CA THR A 97 9.03 20.74 8.76
C THR A 97 8.69 19.27 9.03
N ALA A 98 9.57 18.54 9.74
CA ALA A 98 9.30 17.15 10.12
C ALA A 98 7.99 16.99 10.91
N ARG A 99 7.64 17.97 11.75
CA ARG A 99 6.37 18.01 12.49
C ARG A 99 5.17 18.09 11.54
N THR A 100 5.20 19.01 10.58
CA THR A 100 4.12 19.17 9.59
C THR A 100 3.96 17.90 8.78
N ARG A 101 5.06 17.32 8.28
CA ARG A 101 5.01 16.05 7.52
C ARG A 101 4.39 14.92 8.33
N ARG A 102 4.74 14.78 9.61
CA ARG A 102 4.17 13.77 10.51
C ARG A 102 2.66 13.94 10.68
N ILE A 103 2.17 15.18 10.85
CA ILE A 103 0.74 15.48 10.95
C ILE A 103 0.01 15.09 9.66
N LEU A 104 0.58 15.45 8.49
CA LEU A 104 0.00 15.13 7.20
C LEU A 104 0.00 13.62 6.91
N CYS A 105 1.08 12.90 7.26
CA CYS A 105 1.13 11.44 7.19
C CYS A 105 0.04 10.82 8.08
N ARG A 106 -0.10 11.29 9.33
CA ARG A 106 -1.16 10.83 10.24
C ARG A 106 -2.54 11.02 9.63
N GLN A 107 -2.85 12.20 9.08
CA GLN A 107 -4.14 12.49 8.44
C GLN A 107 -4.39 11.60 7.20
N ALA A 108 -3.37 11.39 6.36
CA ALA A 108 -3.48 10.50 5.21
C ALA A 108 -3.75 9.04 5.63
N VAL A 109 -3.08 8.56 6.68
CA VAL A 109 -3.29 7.22 7.24
C VAL A 109 -4.68 7.10 7.88
N LEU A 110 -5.13 8.11 8.63
CA LEU A 110 -6.50 8.13 9.19
C LEU A 110 -7.56 8.08 8.09
N HIS A 111 -7.34 8.76 6.98
CA HIS A 111 -8.23 8.70 5.82
C HIS A 111 -8.28 7.28 5.21
N LEU A 112 -7.12 6.63 5.03
CA LEU A 112 -7.04 5.23 4.60
C LEU A 112 -7.75 4.27 5.56
N LEU A 113 -7.57 4.47 6.87
CA LEU A 113 -8.26 3.70 7.91
C LEU A 113 -9.77 3.89 7.84
N ALA A 114 -10.24 5.12 7.66
CA ALA A 114 -11.67 5.43 7.60
C ALA A 114 -12.34 4.65 6.45
N GLU A 115 -11.74 4.67 5.27
CA GLU A 115 -12.28 4.00 4.09
C GLU A 115 -12.17 2.48 4.17
N THR A 116 -11.07 1.98 4.73
CA THR A 116 -10.89 0.54 4.92
C THR A 116 -11.85 -0.01 5.98
N ALA A 117 -12.03 0.71 7.09
CA ALA A 117 -13.01 0.38 8.13
C ALA A 117 -14.43 0.37 7.58
N LEU A 118 -14.78 1.36 6.75
CA LEU A 118 -16.07 1.41 6.07
C LEU A 118 -16.28 0.15 5.24
N ARG A 119 -15.35 -0.23 4.36
CA ARG A 119 -15.47 -1.45 3.55
C ARG A 119 -15.57 -2.72 4.38
N LEU A 120 -14.85 -2.79 5.50
CA LEU A 120 -14.89 -3.95 6.41
C LEU A 120 -16.12 -3.95 7.33
N GLY A 121 -16.97 -2.93 7.24
CA GLY A 121 -18.24 -2.86 7.96
C GLY A 121 -18.15 -2.39 9.39
N ASN A 122 -17.19 -1.52 9.67
CA ASN A 122 -17.08 -0.82 10.94
C ASN A 122 -17.37 0.69 10.73
N PRO A 123 -18.66 1.09 10.71
CA PRO A 123 -19.04 2.49 10.45
C PRO A 123 -18.61 3.44 11.56
N ASP A 124 -18.52 2.98 12.81
CA ASP A 124 -18.09 3.82 13.94
C ASP A 124 -16.60 4.15 13.86
N LEU A 125 -15.76 3.15 13.58
CA LEU A 125 -14.33 3.37 13.31
C LEU A 125 -14.13 4.23 12.06
N ALA A 126 -14.95 4.00 11.02
CA ALA A 126 -14.91 4.82 9.81
C ALA A 126 -15.22 6.29 10.09
N ALA A 127 -16.26 6.56 10.89
CA ALA A 127 -16.63 7.91 11.30
C ALA A 127 -15.51 8.54 12.15
N ARG A 128 -15.01 7.84 13.18
CA ARG A 128 -13.96 8.34 14.06
C ARG A 128 -12.70 8.73 13.28
N CYS A 129 -12.16 7.80 12.49
CA CYS A 129 -10.98 8.05 11.68
C CYS A 129 -11.25 9.12 10.62
N GLY A 130 -12.45 9.15 10.03
CA GLY A 130 -12.86 10.16 9.05
C GLY A 130 -12.83 11.57 9.64
N VAL A 131 -13.46 11.78 10.80
CA VAL A 131 -13.45 13.07 11.51
C VAL A 131 -12.01 13.50 11.79
N ALA A 132 -11.21 12.62 12.39
CA ALA A 132 -9.83 12.92 12.77
C ALA A 132 -8.92 13.20 11.56
N ALA A 133 -9.18 12.59 10.40
CA ALA A 133 -8.46 12.83 9.15
C ALA A 133 -8.71 14.23 8.56
N PHE A 134 -9.90 14.79 8.79
CA PHE A 134 -10.32 16.09 8.27
C PHE A 134 -10.17 17.23 9.28
N LEU A 135 -10.04 16.91 10.56
CA LEU A 135 -9.87 17.89 11.62
C LEU A 135 -8.51 18.62 11.50
N ASP A 136 -8.55 19.94 11.64
CA ASP A 136 -7.40 20.85 11.57
C ASP A 136 -6.59 20.68 10.27
N ARG A 137 -7.24 20.26 9.19
CA ARG A 137 -6.59 20.08 7.89
C ARG A 137 -6.31 21.42 7.24
N ASP A 138 -5.03 21.77 7.16
CA ASP A 138 -4.54 23.01 6.54
C ASP A 138 -3.92 22.81 5.14
N TRP A 139 -3.87 21.57 4.66
CA TRP A 139 -3.18 21.21 3.42
C TRP A 139 -4.13 20.69 2.33
N THR A 140 -4.00 21.27 1.14
CA THR A 140 -4.61 20.75 -0.09
C THR A 140 -3.72 19.66 -0.67
N ALA A 141 -4.23 18.42 -0.71
CA ALA A 141 -3.53 17.33 -1.39
C ALA A 141 -3.23 17.71 -2.85
N PRO A 142 -2.08 17.28 -3.42
CA PRO A 142 -1.83 17.46 -4.84
C PRO A 142 -2.95 16.82 -5.65
N HIS A 143 -3.42 17.50 -6.70
CA HIS A 143 -4.42 16.92 -7.59
C HIS A 143 -3.84 15.72 -8.34
N THR A 144 -4.51 14.57 -8.24
CA THR A 144 -4.16 13.31 -8.91
C THR A 144 -4.04 13.42 -10.42
N GLY A 145 -4.74 14.38 -11.03
CA GLY A 145 -4.65 14.68 -12.46
C GLY A 145 -3.23 14.99 -12.94
N THR A 146 -2.32 15.39 -12.04
CA THR A 146 -0.89 15.59 -12.36
C THR A 146 -0.16 14.27 -12.71
N LEU A 147 -0.58 13.12 -12.18
CA LEU A 147 0.04 11.82 -12.44
C LEU A 147 -0.42 11.16 -13.74
N GLU A 148 -1.69 11.35 -14.11
CA GLU A 148 -2.22 10.84 -15.38
C GLU A 148 -1.57 11.56 -16.57
N SER A 149 -1.16 12.82 -16.38
CA SER A 149 -0.45 13.64 -17.36
C SER A 149 1.09 13.58 -17.29
N ALA A 150 1.67 12.95 -16.26
CA ALA A 150 3.12 12.95 -16.06
C ALA A 150 3.82 12.08 -17.12
N ALA A 151 4.96 12.55 -17.63
CA ALA A 151 5.79 11.84 -18.60
C ALA A 151 6.29 10.46 -18.09
N ASP A 152 6.90 9.67 -18.97
CA ASP A 152 7.50 8.37 -18.66
C ASP A 152 8.65 8.51 -17.64
N SER A 153 8.32 8.50 -16.35
CA SER A 153 9.26 8.69 -15.23
C SER A 153 9.25 7.53 -14.22
N GLU A 154 10.35 7.36 -13.48
CA GLU A 154 10.50 6.28 -12.49
C GLU A 154 9.45 6.35 -11.38
N ASP A 155 9.09 7.57 -10.94
CA ASP A 155 8.12 7.76 -9.87
C ASP A 155 6.69 7.45 -10.30
N ARG A 156 6.32 7.80 -11.53
CA ARG A 156 5.05 7.38 -12.13
C ARG A 156 4.98 5.87 -12.21
N LEU A 157 6.03 5.22 -12.74
CA LEU A 157 6.07 3.77 -12.90
C LEU A 157 5.92 3.06 -11.54
N ALA A 158 6.69 3.47 -10.54
CA ALA A 158 6.63 2.85 -9.21
C ALA A 158 5.26 3.06 -8.56
N LEU A 159 4.76 4.29 -8.55
CA LEU A 159 3.49 4.62 -7.89
C LEU A 159 2.30 3.92 -8.54
N TRP A 160 2.28 3.80 -9.87
CA TRP A 160 1.22 3.09 -10.59
C TRP A 160 1.30 1.59 -10.37
N PHE A 161 2.47 1.00 -10.53
CA PHE A 161 2.54 -0.42 -10.79
C PHE A 161 3.12 -1.25 -9.64
N PHE A 162 3.71 -0.65 -8.61
CA PHE A 162 4.28 -1.43 -7.49
C PHE A 162 3.18 -2.16 -6.74
N ALA A 163 2.14 -1.46 -6.27
CA ALA A 163 1.03 -2.07 -5.53
C ALA A 163 0.30 -3.15 -6.37
N LEU A 164 0.16 -2.90 -7.68
CA LEU A 164 -0.41 -3.88 -8.62
C LEU A 164 0.47 -5.14 -8.71
N ALA A 165 1.76 -4.97 -8.98
CA ALA A 165 2.68 -6.09 -9.14
C ALA A 165 2.85 -6.85 -7.82
N HIS A 166 2.80 -6.15 -6.67
CA HIS A 166 2.81 -6.73 -5.33
C HIS A 166 1.65 -7.70 -5.15
N GLU A 167 0.42 -7.26 -5.41
CA GLU A 167 -0.76 -8.12 -5.23
C GLU A 167 -0.76 -9.31 -6.22
N PHE A 168 -0.17 -9.17 -7.41
CA PHE A 168 0.10 -10.32 -8.29
C PHE A 168 1.21 -11.24 -7.76
N GLY A 169 2.18 -10.70 -7.02
CA GLY A 169 3.25 -11.46 -6.38
C GLY A 169 2.75 -12.46 -5.35
N HIS A 170 1.54 -12.29 -4.78
CA HIS A 170 0.91 -13.29 -3.94
C HIS A 170 0.54 -14.60 -4.67
N PHE A 171 0.50 -14.58 -6.00
CA PHE A 171 0.31 -15.79 -6.83
C PHE A 171 1.63 -16.44 -7.25
N ALA A 172 2.78 -15.80 -6.99
CA ALA A 172 4.08 -16.35 -7.35
C ALA A 172 4.45 -17.55 -6.48
N ASP A 173 5.15 -18.54 -7.06
CA ASP A 173 5.70 -19.65 -6.27
C ASP A 173 6.78 -19.11 -5.31
N PRO A 174 6.58 -19.20 -3.97
CA PRO A 174 7.57 -18.74 -3.01
C PRO A 174 8.93 -19.44 -3.15
N ARG A 175 8.98 -20.64 -3.74
CA ARG A 175 10.22 -21.41 -3.95
C ARG A 175 11.18 -20.72 -4.91
N THR A 176 10.68 -19.94 -5.85
CA THR A 176 11.49 -19.12 -6.76
C THR A 176 12.32 -18.10 -5.99
N TYR A 177 11.79 -17.63 -4.86
CA TYR A 177 12.38 -16.61 -3.99
C TYR A 177 12.98 -17.19 -2.70
N ALA A 178 12.78 -18.47 -2.41
CA ALA A 178 13.21 -19.12 -1.16
C ALA A 178 14.73 -19.39 -1.06
N ARG A 179 15.54 -18.98 -2.05
CA ARG A 179 17.01 -19.10 -1.98
C ARG A 179 17.59 -17.92 -1.19
N GLY A 180 18.19 -18.18 -0.04
CA GLY A 180 18.87 -17.16 0.78
C GLY A 180 18.11 -16.77 2.07
N PRO A 181 18.01 -15.48 2.44
CA PRO A 181 17.55 -15.01 3.76
C PRO A 181 16.05 -15.25 4.06
N LEU A 182 15.30 -15.86 3.14
CA LEU A 182 13.85 -16.07 3.22
C LEU A 182 13.40 -17.42 3.82
N SER A 183 14.30 -18.16 4.46
CA SER A 183 13.87 -19.34 5.24
C SER A 183 13.03 -18.91 6.46
N ASP A 184 12.07 -19.74 6.89
CA ASP A 184 11.25 -19.44 8.08
C ASP A 184 12.11 -19.23 9.34
N ALA A 185 13.24 -19.93 9.45
CA ALA A 185 14.20 -19.75 10.55
C ALA A 185 14.91 -18.39 10.48
N SER A 186 15.32 -17.98 9.27
CA SER A 186 15.92 -16.66 9.02
C SER A 186 14.92 -15.55 9.30
N VAL A 187 13.70 -15.63 8.75
CA VAL A 187 12.63 -14.66 8.99
C VAL A 187 12.30 -14.57 10.47
N ARG A 188 12.17 -15.70 11.18
CA ARG A 188 11.96 -15.71 12.63
C ARG A 188 13.09 -14.99 13.38
N THR A 189 14.34 -15.24 13.00
CA THR A 189 15.51 -14.58 13.61
C THR A 189 15.49 -13.07 13.37
N MET A 190 15.18 -12.65 12.15
CA MET A 190 15.05 -11.23 11.81
C MET A 190 13.90 -10.56 12.57
N LEU A 191 12.74 -11.23 12.71
CA LEU A 191 11.61 -10.72 13.49
C LEU A 191 11.96 -10.60 14.99
N LEU A 192 12.70 -11.56 15.55
CA LEU A 192 13.17 -11.50 16.94
C LEU A 192 14.16 -10.36 17.17
N ALA A 193 15.03 -10.08 16.18
CA ALA A 193 15.95 -8.95 16.24
C ALA A 193 15.18 -7.62 16.15
N ALA A 194 14.24 -7.50 15.20
CA ALA A 194 13.44 -6.30 15.01
C ALA A 194 12.56 -5.99 16.23
N ARG A 195 11.95 -7.01 16.87
CA ARG A 195 11.13 -6.86 18.08
C ARG A 195 11.86 -6.22 19.27
N ARG A 196 13.19 -6.36 19.37
CA ARG A 196 13.96 -5.74 20.46
C ARG A 196 14.03 -4.21 20.36
N HIS A 197 13.67 -3.65 19.21
CA HIS A 197 13.64 -2.21 18.96
C HIS A 197 12.24 -1.60 19.08
N ASP A 198 11.19 -2.41 19.19
CA ASP A 198 9.82 -1.95 19.38
C ASP A 198 9.58 -1.68 20.88
N GLY A 199 9.46 -0.41 21.27
CA GLY A 199 9.14 -0.04 22.65
C GLY A 199 7.78 -0.56 23.11
N HIS A 200 7.62 -0.77 24.41
CA HIS A 200 6.32 -1.07 25.04
C HIS A 200 5.39 0.15 24.88
N ASP A 201 4.40 0.05 24.00
CA ASP A 201 3.37 1.07 23.79
C ASP A 201 1.99 0.39 23.68
N LEU A 202 0.90 1.16 23.78
CA LEU A 202 -0.50 0.70 23.70
C LEU A 202 -0.77 -0.15 22.45
N ILE A 203 -0.14 0.22 21.32
CA ILE A 203 -0.14 -0.59 20.08
C ILE A 203 0.58 -1.91 20.34
N GLY A 204 1.75 -1.86 20.98
CA GLY A 204 2.47 -3.03 21.48
C GLY A 204 1.57 -3.96 22.31
N ASP A 205 0.75 -3.44 23.23
CA ASP A 205 -0.13 -4.26 24.09
C ASP A 205 -1.29 -4.92 23.33
N VAL A 206 -1.90 -4.22 22.37
CA VAL A 206 -2.91 -4.78 21.46
C VAL A 206 -2.28 -5.86 20.58
N LEU A 207 -1.07 -5.60 20.07
CA LEU A 207 -0.32 -6.51 19.21
C LEU A 207 0.22 -7.74 19.99
N HIS A 208 0.77 -7.55 21.19
CA HIS A 208 1.43 -8.59 22.02
C HIS A 208 0.56 -9.80 22.31
N ARG A 209 -0.76 -9.68 22.16
CA ARG A 209 -1.71 -10.77 22.38
C ARG A 209 -1.61 -11.91 21.36
N ARG A 210 -0.90 -11.75 20.22
CA ARG A 210 -0.77 -12.82 19.20
C ARG A 210 0.61 -12.84 18.50
N PRO A 211 1.26 -14.02 18.34
CA PRO A 211 2.63 -14.09 17.81
C PRO A 211 2.71 -13.82 16.30
N LEU A 212 3.76 -13.09 15.87
CA LEU A 212 4.14 -12.93 14.46
C LEU A 212 4.30 -14.30 13.79
N ARG A 213 3.70 -14.48 12.61
CA ARG A 213 3.82 -15.70 11.80
C ARG A 213 4.85 -15.49 10.69
N PRO A 214 6.00 -16.19 10.72
CA PRO A 214 7.02 -16.02 9.70
C PRO A 214 6.54 -16.29 8.28
N ALA A 215 5.58 -17.21 8.10
CA ALA A 215 5.02 -17.56 6.80
C ALA A 215 4.34 -16.37 6.10
N ASP A 216 3.67 -15.51 6.87
CA ASP A 216 2.92 -14.39 6.30
C ASP A 216 3.85 -13.23 5.97
N VAL A 217 4.83 -12.93 6.85
CA VAL A 217 5.91 -11.96 6.54
C VAL A 217 6.68 -12.40 5.30
N ARG A 218 6.93 -13.70 5.15
CA ARG A 218 7.57 -14.27 3.96
C ARG A 218 6.70 -14.07 2.72
N ALA A 219 5.39 -14.31 2.80
CA ALA A 219 4.48 -14.11 1.67
C ALA A 219 4.49 -12.66 1.17
N GLU A 220 4.43 -11.69 2.09
CA GLU A 220 4.56 -10.26 1.74
C GLU A 220 5.93 -9.91 1.17
N THR A 221 7.01 -10.48 1.74
CA THR A 221 8.37 -10.21 1.25
C THR A 221 8.56 -10.76 -0.17
N VAL A 222 7.98 -11.92 -0.48
CA VAL A 222 7.97 -12.49 -1.84
C VAL A 222 7.19 -11.58 -2.79
N ALA A 223 6.06 -11.04 -2.37
CA ALA A 223 5.28 -10.08 -3.16
C ALA A 223 6.07 -8.79 -3.43
N ASP A 224 6.77 -8.24 -2.43
CA ASP A 224 7.63 -7.05 -2.59
C ASP A 224 8.76 -7.32 -3.62
N MET A 225 9.41 -8.48 -3.52
CA MET A 225 10.49 -8.87 -4.44
C MET A 225 9.99 -9.10 -5.86
N PHE A 226 8.83 -9.75 -6.00
CA PHE A 226 8.17 -9.94 -7.29
C PHE A 226 7.84 -8.58 -7.92
N ALA A 227 7.27 -7.66 -7.16
CA ALA A 227 6.96 -6.30 -7.63
C ALA A 227 8.22 -5.56 -8.07
N ALA A 228 9.29 -5.61 -7.27
CA ALA A 228 10.56 -4.99 -7.59
C ALA A 228 11.14 -5.52 -8.91
N ASP A 229 11.14 -6.84 -9.12
CA ASP A 229 11.67 -7.40 -10.36
C ASP A 229 10.84 -7.02 -11.58
N VAL A 230 9.51 -7.07 -11.46
CA VAL A 230 8.58 -6.65 -12.52
C VAL A 230 8.86 -5.21 -12.91
N LEU A 231 9.07 -4.33 -11.94
CA LEU A 231 9.31 -2.92 -12.21
C LEU A 231 10.71 -2.60 -12.69
N ILE A 232 11.74 -3.33 -12.25
CA ILE A 232 13.08 -3.21 -12.85
C ILE A 232 13.02 -3.58 -14.34
N GLU A 233 12.26 -4.62 -14.69
CA GLU A 233 12.07 -5.03 -16.07
C GLU A 233 11.20 -4.05 -16.86
N ALA A 234 10.09 -3.58 -16.27
CA ALA A 234 9.20 -2.59 -16.90
C ALA A 234 9.92 -1.26 -17.12
N SER A 235 10.75 -0.80 -16.17
CA SER A 235 11.57 0.41 -16.30
C SER A 235 12.40 0.37 -17.58
N ALA A 236 13.03 -0.76 -17.86
CA ALA A 236 13.87 -0.92 -19.04
C ALA A 236 13.11 -0.91 -20.36
N ARG A 237 11.80 -1.18 -20.34
CA ARG A 237 10.95 -1.21 -21.54
C ARG A 237 10.17 0.09 -21.75
N LEU A 238 9.77 0.73 -20.66
CA LEU A 238 8.83 1.86 -20.67
C LEU A 238 9.50 3.22 -20.49
N LEU A 239 10.67 3.28 -19.85
CA LEU A 239 11.36 4.55 -19.60
C LEU A 239 12.39 4.86 -20.68
N PRO A 240 12.62 6.15 -21.01
CA PRO A 240 13.72 6.55 -21.88
C PRO A 240 15.06 6.02 -21.37
N ASP A 241 15.87 5.46 -22.26
CA ASP A 241 17.15 4.82 -21.95
C ASP A 241 17.08 3.71 -20.88
N GLY A 242 15.87 3.19 -20.63
CA GLY A 242 15.59 2.17 -19.62
C GLY A 242 15.53 2.67 -18.18
N GLY A 243 15.48 3.99 -17.97
CA GLY A 243 15.40 4.63 -16.65
C GLY A 243 16.73 4.67 -15.90
N HIS A 244 16.88 5.63 -15.00
CA HIS A 244 18.10 5.78 -14.21
C HIS A 244 18.10 4.77 -13.04
N PRO A 245 19.05 3.82 -12.98
CA PRO A 245 19.05 2.72 -11.99
C PRO A 245 18.88 3.16 -10.53
N VAL A 246 19.57 4.23 -10.13
CA VAL A 246 19.51 4.78 -8.77
C VAL A 246 18.15 5.40 -8.45
N ARG A 247 17.47 6.00 -9.44
CA ARG A 247 16.14 6.60 -9.26
C ARG A 247 15.08 5.52 -9.14
N VAL A 248 15.15 4.49 -9.99
CA VAL A 248 14.29 3.31 -9.91
C VAL A 248 14.40 2.69 -8.51
N LEU A 249 15.62 2.47 -8.00
CA LEU A 249 15.83 1.96 -6.64
C LEU A 249 15.16 2.84 -5.56
N GLY A 250 15.31 4.16 -5.66
CA GLY A 250 14.73 5.09 -4.68
C GLY A 250 13.20 5.03 -4.67
N GLU A 251 12.59 5.05 -5.85
CA GLU A 251 11.12 5.01 -5.98
C GLU A 251 10.53 3.64 -5.59
N LEU A 252 11.25 2.53 -5.84
CA LEU A 252 10.85 1.20 -5.36
C LEU A 252 10.86 1.12 -3.83
N LEU A 253 11.92 1.58 -3.18
CA LEU A 253 12.03 1.58 -1.72
C LEU A 253 10.96 2.47 -1.05
N LEU A 254 10.71 3.64 -1.63
CA LEU A 254 9.69 4.56 -1.16
C LEU A 254 8.29 3.97 -1.33
N THR A 255 7.97 3.45 -2.52
CA THR A 255 6.64 2.93 -2.81
C THR A 255 6.34 1.65 -2.03
N ALA A 256 7.33 0.76 -1.84
CA ALA A 256 7.19 -0.40 -0.97
C ALA A 256 6.79 -0.01 0.47
N SER A 257 7.37 1.08 0.99
CA SER A 257 7.05 1.59 2.32
C SER A 257 5.63 2.16 2.41
N VAL A 258 5.18 2.84 1.35
CA VAL A 258 3.81 3.36 1.22
C VAL A 258 2.80 2.20 1.14
N VAL A 259 3.08 1.17 0.35
CA VAL A 259 2.24 -0.04 0.26
C VAL A 259 2.18 -0.76 1.60
N SER A 260 3.32 -0.93 2.27
CA SER A 260 3.37 -1.52 3.62
C SER A 260 2.56 -0.72 4.65
N ALA A 261 2.53 0.62 4.55
CA ALA A 261 1.65 1.45 5.39
C ALA A 261 0.16 1.21 5.11
N ALA A 262 -0.25 1.11 3.83
CA ALA A 262 -1.63 0.82 3.46
C ALA A 262 -2.08 -0.58 3.91
N GLU A 263 -1.23 -1.59 3.77
CA GLU A 263 -1.49 -2.96 4.26
C GLU A 263 -1.64 -3.01 5.78
N ARG A 264 -0.85 -2.24 6.50
CA ARG A 264 -1.00 -2.11 7.96
C ARG A 264 -2.35 -1.52 8.35
N CYS A 265 -2.85 -0.54 7.60
CA CYS A 265 -4.20 0.00 7.81
C CYS A 265 -5.25 -1.10 7.62
N ARG A 266 -5.13 -1.89 6.55
CA ARG A 266 -6.00 -3.03 6.25
C ARG A 266 -6.00 -4.05 7.39
N ALA A 267 -4.82 -4.48 7.79
CA ALA A 267 -4.62 -5.44 8.88
C ALA A 267 -5.17 -4.93 10.22
N PHE A 268 -4.95 -3.65 10.52
CA PHE A 268 -5.46 -3.00 11.73
C PHE A 268 -6.99 -2.97 11.77
N CYS A 269 -7.65 -2.59 10.67
CA CYS A 269 -9.11 -2.60 10.61
C CYS A 269 -9.70 -4.02 10.72
N VAL A 270 -9.05 -5.03 10.12
CA VAL A 270 -9.48 -6.44 10.27
C VAL A 270 -9.38 -6.90 11.72
N MET A 271 -8.26 -6.60 12.37
CA MET A 271 -8.01 -6.91 13.78
C MET A 271 -9.12 -6.34 14.68
N LEU A 272 -9.54 -5.09 14.44
CA LEU A 272 -10.59 -4.45 15.23
C LEU A 272 -12.01 -4.92 14.87
N GLY A 273 -12.28 -5.26 13.61
CA GLY A 273 -13.64 -5.57 13.16
C GLY A 273 -14.10 -7.02 13.37
N HIS A 274 -13.19 -7.99 13.32
CA HIS A 274 -13.58 -9.41 13.21
C HIS A 274 -13.09 -10.30 14.35
N GLY A 275 -12.18 -9.83 15.21
CA GLY A 275 -11.52 -10.67 16.23
C GLY A 275 -10.69 -11.84 15.66
N ASP A 276 -10.74 -12.08 14.35
CA ASP A 276 -10.07 -13.16 13.62
C ASP A 276 -8.63 -12.76 13.28
N GLY A 277 -7.69 -13.41 13.95
CA GLY A 277 -6.30 -12.94 14.06
C GLY A 277 -5.36 -13.30 12.93
N ARG A 278 -5.91 -13.48 11.73
CA ARG A 278 -5.14 -13.97 10.58
C ARG A 278 -4.30 -12.87 9.91
N LEU A 279 -4.66 -11.59 10.05
CA LEU A 279 -3.92 -10.45 9.48
C LEU A 279 -3.18 -9.60 10.54
N ASP A 280 -3.34 -9.91 11.83
CA ASP A 280 -2.79 -9.17 12.98
C ASP A 280 -1.26 -9.02 12.98
N HIS A 281 -0.53 -9.77 12.15
CA HIS A 281 0.93 -9.79 12.15
C HIS A 281 1.54 -8.74 11.21
N LEU A 282 0.77 -8.19 10.25
CA LEU A 282 1.28 -7.16 9.33
C LEU A 282 1.30 -5.77 9.95
N THR A 283 0.45 -5.52 10.95
CA THR A 283 0.41 -4.26 11.73
C THR A 283 1.70 -3.96 12.49
N TYR A 284 2.59 -4.94 12.64
CA TYR A 284 3.82 -4.81 13.41
C TYR A 284 4.92 -4.05 12.65
N PRO A 285 5.54 -3.03 13.26
CA PRO A 285 6.73 -2.37 12.71
C PRO A 285 7.87 -3.35 12.40
N ALA A 286 8.05 -4.39 13.24
CA ALA A 286 9.01 -5.46 12.97
C ALA A 286 8.82 -6.15 11.62
N ALA A 287 7.57 -6.38 11.16
CA ALA A 287 7.32 -7.01 9.87
C ALA A 287 7.75 -6.09 8.70
N ALA A 288 7.45 -4.79 8.80
CA ALA A 288 7.88 -3.79 7.82
C ALA A 288 9.43 -3.67 7.76
N SER A 289 10.10 -3.71 8.91
CA SER A 289 11.57 -3.68 8.99
C SER A 289 12.23 -4.90 8.31
N VAL A 290 11.68 -6.10 8.55
CA VAL A 290 12.17 -7.33 7.90
C VAL A 290 11.97 -7.25 6.38
N ARG A 291 10.77 -6.89 5.92
CA ARG A 291 10.46 -6.72 4.49
C ARG A 291 11.40 -5.73 3.82
N SER A 292 11.59 -4.55 4.41
CA SER A 292 12.50 -3.52 3.89
C SER A 292 13.95 -4.02 3.80
N SER A 293 14.43 -4.73 4.82
CA SER A 293 15.80 -5.26 4.85
C SER A 293 16.02 -6.32 3.76
N VAL A 294 15.07 -7.23 3.58
CA VAL A 294 15.15 -8.26 2.53
C VAL A 294 15.02 -7.63 1.15
N LEU A 295 14.11 -6.68 0.96
CA LEU A 295 13.95 -5.96 -0.31
C LEU A 295 15.24 -5.24 -0.71
N ARG A 296 15.91 -4.53 0.21
CA ARG A 296 17.20 -3.88 -0.05
C ARG A 296 18.26 -4.88 -0.53
N ALA A 297 18.38 -6.02 0.14
CA ALA A 297 19.32 -7.08 -0.24
C ALA A 297 18.96 -7.69 -1.61
N HIS A 298 17.68 -7.91 -1.88
CA HIS A 298 17.18 -8.41 -3.16
C HIS A 298 17.48 -7.44 -4.31
N LEU A 299 17.19 -6.15 -4.12
CA LEU A 299 17.50 -5.10 -5.10
C LEU A 299 18.99 -5.08 -5.44
N ALA A 300 19.88 -5.20 -4.45
CA ALA A 300 21.32 -5.27 -4.71
C ALA A 300 21.70 -6.47 -5.60
N ALA A 301 21.08 -7.63 -5.38
CA ALA A 301 21.28 -8.82 -6.19
C ALA A 301 20.72 -8.66 -7.62
N ALA A 302 19.46 -8.22 -7.74
CA ALA A 302 18.78 -8.01 -9.03
C ALA A 302 19.53 -7.00 -9.91
N MET A 303 20.03 -5.91 -9.32
CA MET A 303 20.83 -4.92 -10.05
C MET A 303 22.22 -5.45 -10.42
N THR A 304 22.79 -6.33 -9.60
CA THR A 304 24.04 -7.04 -9.94
C THR A 304 23.86 -7.94 -11.15
N ASP A 305 22.76 -8.69 -11.21
CA ASP A 305 22.49 -9.59 -12.34
C ASP A 305 22.19 -8.80 -13.63
N ARG A 306 21.45 -7.69 -13.52
CA ARG A 306 21.06 -6.88 -14.68
C ARG A 306 22.19 -6.00 -15.24
N TYR A 307 22.96 -5.36 -14.37
CA TYR A 307 23.97 -4.36 -14.76
C TYR A 307 25.42 -4.85 -14.55
N GLY A 308 25.61 -6.10 -14.12
CA GLY A 308 26.92 -6.65 -13.76
C GLY A 308 27.75 -7.16 -14.93
N SER A 309 27.67 -6.56 -16.12
CA SER A 309 28.54 -6.94 -17.23
C SER A 309 29.99 -6.48 -17.00
N GLY A 310 30.97 -7.35 -17.26
CA GLY A 310 32.40 -7.06 -17.17
C GLY A 310 33.15 -7.65 -15.96
N ARG A 311 34.47 -7.41 -15.94
CA ARG A 311 35.42 -7.83 -14.88
C ARG A 311 35.37 -6.83 -13.72
N PRO A 312 34.49 -7.06 -12.74
CA PRO A 312 34.96 -7.59 -11.46
C PRO A 312 34.39 -8.97 -11.13
N SER A 313 34.85 -9.58 -10.03
CA SER A 313 34.26 -10.81 -9.51
C SER A 313 32.78 -10.61 -9.13
N PRO A 314 31.92 -11.66 -9.16
CA PRO A 314 30.51 -11.55 -8.74
C PRO A 314 30.32 -10.94 -7.35
N VAL A 315 31.23 -11.24 -6.42
CA VAL A 315 31.20 -10.73 -5.04
C VAL A 315 31.45 -9.22 -5.00
N ASP A 316 32.42 -8.71 -5.77
CA ASP A 316 32.72 -7.29 -5.81
C ASP A 316 31.59 -6.48 -6.45
N ARG A 317 30.91 -7.06 -7.44
CA ARG A 317 29.72 -6.46 -8.05
C ARG A 317 28.56 -6.36 -7.07
N LEU A 318 28.29 -7.43 -6.32
CA LEU A 318 27.27 -7.43 -5.27
C LEU A 318 27.58 -6.37 -4.19
N ARG A 319 28.83 -6.33 -3.69
CA ARG A 319 29.26 -5.31 -2.72
C ARG A 319 29.15 -3.88 -3.23
N ARG A 320 29.32 -3.67 -4.54
CA ARG A 320 29.11 -2.36 -5.16
C ARG A 320 27.65 -1.97 -5.11
N TRP A 321 26.75 -2.85 -5.57
CA TRP A 321 25.31 -2.55 -5.57
C TRP A 321 24.72 -2.46 -4.18
N ASP A 322 25.19 -3.26 -3.22
CA ASP A 322 24.82 -3.15 -1.82
C ASP A 322 25.11 -1.75 -1.26
N ARG A 323 26.31 -1.20 -1.55
CA ARG A 323 26.66 0.19 -1.20
C ARG A 323 25.79 1.23 -1.90
N ILE A 324 25.43 0.99 -3.17
CA ILE A 324 24.54 1.91 -3.91
C ILE A 324 23.15 1.90 -3.29
N VAL A 325 22.57 0.72 -3.03
CA VAL A 325 21.27 0.58 -2.37
C VAL A 325 21.28 1.23 -0.99
N ALA A 326 22.32 1.01 -0.19
CA ALA A 326 22.47 1.68 1.10
C ALA A 326 22.57 3.21 0.95
N GLY A 327 23.31 3.70 -0.05
CA GLY A 327 23.44 5.12 -0.35
C GLY A 327 22.14 5.77 -0.86
N VAL A 328 21.25 4.99 -1.49
CA VAL A 328 19.89 5.43 -1.89
C VAL A 328 18.93 5.39 -0.72
N ALA A 329 19.04 4.38 0.15
CA ALA A 329 18.15 4.21 1.30
C ALA A 329 18.41 5.25 2.39
N ALA A 330 19.67 5.58 2.68
CA ALA A 330 20.01 6.48 3.79
C ALA A 330 19.35 7.88 3.69
N PRO A 331 19.27 8.54 2.51
CA PRO A 331 18.51 9.78 2.35
C PRO A 331 16.99 9.63 2.53
N LEU A 332 16.43 8.44 2.30
CA LEU A 332 15.00 8.17 2.45
C LEU A 332 14.61 7.87 3.90
N ASP A 333 15.53 7.31 4.70
CA ASP A 333 15.25 6.88 6.07
C ASP A 333 14.57 7.95 6.96
N PRO A 334 14.94 9.27 6.91
CA PRO A 334 14.21 10.29 7.67
C PRO A 334 12.75 10.45 7.25
N ALA A 335 12.46 10.37 5.94
CA ALA A 335 11.09 10.45 5.44
C ALA A 335 10.31 9.19 5.84
N LEU A 336 10.91 8.01 5.71
CA LEU A 336 10.30 6.75 6.13
C LEU A 336 10.00 6.74 7.64
N ALA A 337 10.90 7.27 8.48
CA ALA A 337 10.64 7.42 9.91
C ALA A 337 9.44 8.34 10.22
N VAL A 338 9.23 9.38 9.41
CA VAL A 338 8.04 10.26 9.51
C VAL A 338 6.77 9.50 9.13
N LEU A 339 6.81 8.68 8.07
CA LEU A 339 5.69 7.81 7.70
C LEU A 339 5.33 6.86 8.85
N GLU A 340 6.32 6.17 9.42
CA GLU A 340 6.15 5.26 10.55
C GLU A 340 5.53 5.94 11.78
N ALA A 341 6.03 7.14 12.11
CA ALA A 341 5.48 7.93 13.21
C ALA A 341 4.03 8.36 12.92
N GLY A 342 3.72 8.75 11.68
CA GLY A 342 2.37 9.10 11.26
C GLY A 342 1.39 7.91 11.31
N VAL A 343 1.83 6.72 10.88
CA VAL A 343 1.05 5.47 10.99
C VAL A 343 0.75 5.14 12.45
N THR A 344 1.78 5.22 13.29
CA THR A 344 1.66 4.96 14.73
C THR A 344 0.68 5.94 15.39
N ASP A 345 0.80 7.24 15.11
CA ASP A 345 -0.12 8.24 15.66
C ASP A 345 -1.55 8.04 15.19
N ALA A 346 -1.76 7.64 13.94
CA ALA A 346 -3.08 7.36 13.41
C ALA A 346 -3.73 6.15 14.10
N PHE A 347 -2.95 5.11 14.37
CA PHE A 347 -3.44 3.94 15.11
C PHE A 347 -3.78 4.30 16.56
N ARG A 348 -2.97 5.12 17.23
CA ARG A 348 -3.29 5.61 18.58
C ARG A 348 -4.60 6.41 18.58
N GLU A 349 -4.75 7.35 17.66
CA GLU A 349 -5.98 8.16 17.52
C GLU A 349 -7.23 7.30 17.27
N ALA A 350 -7.09 6.26 16.44
CA ALA A 350 -8.15 5.32 16.13
C ALA A 350 -8.59 4.48 17.35
N LEU A 351 -7.67 4.22 18.30
CA LEU A 351 -7.92 3.46 19.54
C LEU A 351 -8.27 4.34 20.74
N ASP A 352 -8.20 5.66 20.63
CA ASP A 352 -8.28 6.55 21.77
C ASP A 352 -9.71 6.77 22.29
N ASP A 353 -10.24 5.79 23.01
CA ASP A 353 -11.59 5.88 23.58
C ASP A 353 -11.74 6.99 24.66
N SER A 354 -10.66 7.68 25.06
CA SER A 354 -10.73 8.80 26.00
C SER A 354 -11.30 10.08 25.38
N VAL A 355 -11.26 10.19 24.04
CA VAL A 355 -11.84 11.32 23.30
C VAL A 355 -13.11 10.84 22.60
N PRO A 356 -14.30 11.31 23.04
CA PRO A 356 -15.57 10.97 22.39
C PRO A 356 -15.65 11.54 20.97
N ILE A 357 -16.31 10.81 20.06
CA ILE A 357 -16.48 11.25 18.66
C ILE A 357 -17.34 12.50 18.54
N GLU A 358 -18.28 12.68 19.48
CA GLU A 358 -19.10 13.88 19.68
C GLU A 358 -18.22 15.14 19.73
N TYR A 359 -17.16 15.07 20.53
CA TYR A 359 -16.23 16.17 20.72
C TYR A 359 -15.42 16.45 19.45
N LEU A 360 -14.98 15.40 18.75
CA LEU A 360 -14.28 15.55 17.47
C LEU A 360 -15.19 16.19 16.42
N MET A 361 -16.47 15.78 16.36
CA MET A 361 -17.47 16.36 15.46
C MET A 361 -17.76 17.83 15.78
N GLU A 362 -17.91 18.19 17.05
CA GLU A 362 -18.08 19.59 17.48
C GLU A 362 -16.94 20.49 17.01
N ARG A 363 -15.70 19.98 17.02
CA ARG A 363 -14.54 20.71 16.50
C ARG A 363 -14.48 20.76 14.97
N LEU A 364 -14.98 19.74 14.28
CA LEU A 364 -14.98 19.68 12.82
C LEU A 364 -16.03 20.63 12.20
N ARG A 365 -17.23 20.72 12.77
CA ARG A 365 -18.34 21.54 12.27
C ARG A 365 -17.94 22.99 11.90
N PRO A 366 -17.24 23.78 12.75
CA PRO A 366 -16.83 25.13 12.39
C PRO A 366 -15.77 25.19 11.27
N GLN A 367 -15.10 24.08 10.96
CA GLN A 367 -14.09 23.98 9.90
C GLN A 367 -14.67 23.50 8.56
N ALA A 368 -15.93 23.06 8.52
CA ALA A 368 -16.58 22.44 7.35
C ALA A 368 -16.97 23.44 6.24
N GLY A 369 -16.00 24.24 5.81
CA GLY A 369 -16.10 25.16 4.68
C GLY A 369 -15.87 24.48 3.31
N PRO A 370 -15.97 25.23 2.20
CA PRO A 370 -15.91 24.68 0.84
C PRO A 370 -14.67 23.85 0.54
N ALA A 371 -13.50 24.26 1.06
CA ALA A 371 -12.25 23.55 0.84
C ALA A 371 -12.24 22.15 1.50
N LEU A 372 -12.76 22.05 2.73
CA LEU A 372 -12.81 20.78 3.45
C LEU A 372 -13.81 19.82 2.80
N ARG A 373 -14.98 20.33 2.39
CA ARG A 373 -15.99 19.54 1.66
C ARG A 373 -15.47 19.05 0.31
N ALA A 374 -14.70 19.89 -0.40
CA ALA A 374 -14.04 19.47 -1.63
C ALA A 374 -13.03 18.33 -1.37
N ALA A 375 -12.25 18.41 -0.29
CA ALA A 375 -11.30 17.37 0.10
C ALA A 375 -11.99 16.08 0.59
N ALA A 376 -13.19 16.17 1.16
CA ALA A 376 -13.96 15.04 1.66
C ALA A 376 -14.91 14.40 0.64
N ARG A 377 -15.03 14.99 -0.57
CA ARG A 377 -16.01 14.58 -1.58
C ARG A 377 -16.00 13.08 -1.86
N ASP A 378 -14.82 12.51 -2.09
CA ASP A 378 -14.69 11.11 -2.46
C ASP A 378 -15.08 10.18 -1.31
N PHE A 379 -14.72 10.56 -0.07
CA PHE A 379 -15.13 9.83 1.12
C PHE A 379 -16.66 9.87 1.31
N VAL A 380 -17.27 11.05 1.18
CA VAL A 380 -18.73 11.21 1.27
C VAL A 380 -19.44 10.40 0.19
N HIS A 381 -18.91 10.41 -1.04
CA HIS A 381 -19.42 9.59 -2.13
C HIS A 381 -19.32 8.10 -1.80
N LEU A 382 -18.15 7.63 -1.35
CA LEU A 382 -17.91 6.25 -0.94
C LEU A 382 -18.91 5.77 0.12
N VAL A 383 -19.16 6.59 1.17
CA VAL A 383 -20.17 6.26 2.19
C VAL A 383 -21.54 6.07 1.56
N ARG A 384 -21.98 6.99 0.69
CA ARG A 384 -23.29 6.92 0.03
C ARG A 384 -23.44 5.69 -0.85
N VAL A 385 -22.44 5.35 -1.66
CA VAL A 385 -22.51 4.16 -2.56
C VAL A 385 -22.32 2.84 -1.82
N SER A 386 -21.67 2.86 -0.65
CA SER A 386 -21.50 1.66 0.17
C SER A 386 -22.80 1.16 0.80
N GLY A 387 -23.80 2.04 0.96
CA GLY A 387 -25.07 1.74 1.65
C GLY A 387 -24.90 1.43 3.13
N ARG A 388 -23.74 1.78 3.73
CA ARG A 388 -23.46 1.57 5.16
C ARG A 388 -23.86 2.80 5.94
N HIS A 389 -24.47 2.56 7.09
CA HIS A 389 -25.02 3.59 7.97
C HIS A 389 -24.49 3.44 9.39
N GLY A 390 -24.53 4.56 10.12
CA GLY A 390 -24.14 4.66 11.51
C GLY A 390 -24.35 6.11 11.93
N ALA A 391 -24.83 6.35 13.15
CA ALA A 391 -25.27 7.69 13.57
C ALA A 391 -24.18 8.75 13.32
N TRP A 392 -22.94 8.46 13.70
CA TRP A 392 -21.79 9.35 13.50
C TRP A 392 -21.31 9.43 12.05
N LEU A 393 -21.45 8.35 11.30
CA LEU A 393 -21.07 8.32 9.89
C LEU A 393 -22.03 9.16 9.04
N ASP A 394 -23.33 9.05 9.30
CA ASP A 394 -24.37 9.84 8.65
C ASP A 394 -24.22 11.32 9.02
N GLU A 395 -23.89 11.63 10.29
CA GLU A 395 -23.61 13.01 10.70
C GLU A 395 -22.34 13.57 10.05
N LEU A 396 -21.28 12.79 9.97
CA LEU A 396 -20.05 13.19 9.27
C LEU A 396 -20.33 13.52 7.80
N VAL A 397 -21.12 12.68 7.12
CA VAL A 397 -21.58 12.93 5.75
C VAL A 397 -22.44 14.20 5.64
N TYR A 398 -23.28 14.48 6.64
CA TYR A 398 -24.06 15.71 6.67
C TYR A 398 -23.17 16.96 6.82
N VAL A 399 -22.15 16.90 7.67
CA VAL A 399 -21.21 18.01 7.90
C VAL A 399 -20.31 18.26 6.69
N LEU A 400 -19.85 17.20 6.02
CA LEU A 400 -18.90 17.26 4.90
C LEU A 400 -19.55 17.32 3.52
N GLY A 401 -20.84 16.98 3.41
CA GLY A 401 -21.65 17.05 2.19
C GLY A 401 -22.07 18.48 1.83
#